data_AF-A0A940B6A1-F1
#
_entry.id   AF-A0A940B6A1-F1
#
_cell.length_a   1.000
_cell.length_b   1.000
_cell.length_c   1.000
_cell.angle_alpha   90.00
_cell.angle_beta   90.00
_cell.angle_gamma   90.00
#
_symmetry.space_group_name_H-M   'P 1'
#
loop_
_entity.id
_entity.type
_entity.pdbx_description
1 polymer ?
#
loop_
_entity_poly.entity_id
_entity_poly.type
_entity_poly.pdbx_seq_one_letter_code
_entity_poly.pdbx_strand_id
1 'polypeptide(L)'
;MKHSNRYSVPQRKGAGDVTAKKFLGQHFLTDETIARRIVESIAALSNPTEMANDKAAANVLEIGPGMGVLTKYIIDDKRLNLKSVEIDTESVAYLQSHYPTLQIIEGDFLRLDLTQIFTPSNSFTLIGNFPYNISSQILFKVYDNRDIVPEVVGMFQKEVAERIVSPPGNKSYGILSVLLSAYYDMEYLFTVPESVFNPPPKVKSAVIRLRRNGRTTLNCDEELFKKVVKAGFNLRRKTLRNALKAMAVNFEKVPTEFLDKRAEQLSYQDFEQITNLIQP
;
A
#
# COMPACT_ATOMS: atom_id res chain seq x y z
N MET A 1 -26.17 -0.19 64.64
CA MET A 1 -25.29 -0.62 63.53
C MET A 1 -25.68 0.14 62.27
N LYS A 2 -24.96 1.23 61.94
CA LYS A 2 -25.24 2.07 60.78
C LYS A 2 -24.45 1.55 59.57
N HIS A 3 -25.14 1.20 58.50
CA HIS A 3 -24.55 0.80 57.22
C HIS A 3 -24.02 2.04 56.48
N SER A 4 -22.72 2.08 56.21
CA SER A 4 -22.08 3.12 55.39
C SER A 4 -22.16 2.74 53.91
N ASN A 5 -23.04 3.40 53.17
CA ASN A 5 -23.04 3.39 51.70
C ASN A 5 -21.80 4.13 51.20
N ARG A 6 -20.84 3.44 50.60
CA ARG A 6 -19.76 4.08 49.85
C ARG A 6 -20.25 4.33 48.42
N TYR A 7 -20.61 5.57 48.15
CA TYR A 7 -20.76 6.06 46.78
C TYR A 7 -19.38 5.98 46.10
N SER A 8 -19.23 5.07 45.15
CA SER A 8 -18.10 5.05 44.23
C SER A 8 -18.21 6.25 43.29
N VAL A 9 -17.31 7.21 43.47
CA VAL A 9 -17.12 8.33 42.54
C VAL A 9 -16.69 7.74 41.20
N PRO A 10 -17.34 8.08 40.06
CA PRO A 10 -16.87 7.63 38.76
C PRO A 10 -15.54 8.32 38.47
N GLN A 11 -14.48 7.52 38.30
CA GLN A 11 -13.21 8.01 37.81
C GLN A 11 -13.40 8.60 36.41
N ARG A 12 -12.99 9.86 36.24
CA ARG A 12 -12.92 10.50 34.92
C ARG A 12 -11.93 9.73 34.04
N LYS A 13 -12.39 9.22 32.89
CA LYS A 13 -11.52 8.66 31.85
C LYS A 13 -10.59 9.77 31.34
N GLY A 14 -9.28 9.57 31.43
CA GLY A 14 -8.29 10.44 30.80
C GLY A 14 -8.36 10.31 29.28
N ALA A 15 -8.05 11.40 28.57
CA ALA A 15 -7.69 11.33 27.16
C ALA A 15 -6.43 10.46 27.04
N GLY A 16 -6.53 9.25 26.48
CA GLY A 16 -5.36 8.35 26.46
C GLY A 16 -5.51 7.02 25.75
N ASP A 17 -6.66 6.35 25.79
CA ASP A 17 -6.78 5.00 25.21
C ASP A 17 -7.60 5.01 23.91
N VAL A 18 -6.92 5.21 22.78
CA VAL A 18 -7.49 4.86 21.47
C VAL A 18 -7.66 3.35 21.44
N THR A 19 -8.91 2.89 21.37
CA THR A 19 -9.20 1.45 21.35
C THR A 19 -9.26 0.95 19.90
N ALA A 20 -8.60 -0.18 19.62
CA ALA A 20 -8.59 -0.77 18.29
C ALA A 20 -10.00 -1.13 17.82
N LYS A 21 -10.39 -0.60 16.66
CA LYS A 21 -11.70 -0.84 16.02
C LYS A 21 -11.59 -1.98 15.02
N LYS A 22 -12.20 -3.12 15.37
CA LYS A 22 -12.18 -4.34 14.53
C LYS A 22 -12.71 -4.10 13.10
N PHE A 23 -13.73 -3.26 12.93
CA PHE A 23 -14.31 -2.98 11.60
C PHE A 23 -13.38 -2.16 10.69
N LEU A 24 -12.44 -1.41 11.28
CA LEU A 24 -11.37 -0.71 10.56
C LEU A 24 -10.14 -1.60 10.30
N GLY A 25 -10.12 -2.83 10.84
CA GLY A 25 -8.98 -3.74 10.72
C GLY A 25 -7.73 -3.26 11.47
N GLN A 26 -7.89 -2.43 12.51
CA GLN A 26 -6.78 -1.85 13.27
C GLN A 26 -6.04 -2.91 14.09
N HIS A 27 -4.73 -3.00 13.85
CA HIS A 27 -3.76 -3.72 14.65
C HIS A 27 -2.59 -2.77 14.92
N PHE A 28 -2.47 -2.24 16.14
CA PHE A 28 -1.43 -1.28 16.45
C PHE A 28 -0.09 -2.00 16.62
N LEU A 29 0.90 -1.64 15.80
CA LEU A 29 2.27 -2.08 15.97
C LEU A 29 2.82 -1.47 17.26
N THR A 30 3.43 -2.28 18.11
CA THR A 30 4.00 -1.86 19.41
C THR A 30 5.52 -2.00 19.47
N ASP A 31 6.14 -2.68 18.51
CA ASP A 31 7.59 -2.87 18.47
C ASP A 31 8.29 -1.70 17.76
N GLU A 32 9.04 -0.95 18.55
CA GLU A 32 9.81 0.22 18.14
C GLU A 32 10.93 -0.08 17.14
N THR A 33 11.55 -1.26 17.25
CA THR A 33 12.63 -1.68 16.36
C THR A 33 12.09 -1.94 14.96
N ILE A 34 10.92 -2.60 14.87
CA ILE A 34 10.21 -2.82 13.61
C ILE A 34 9.74 -1.49 13.02
N ALA A 35 9.14 -0.61 13.84
CA ALA A 35 8.67 0.70 13.39
C ALA A 35 9.80 1.54 12.77
N ARG A 36 10.94 1.62 13.48
CA ARG A 36 12.14 2.31 12.99
C ARG A 36 12.66 1.71 11.68
N ARG A 37 12.75 0.37 11.60
CA ARG A 37 13.24 -0.33 10.41
C ARG A 37 12.34 -0.11 9.19
N ILE A 38 11.02 0.02 9.37
CA ILE A 38 10.09 0.39 8.30
C ILE A 38 10.44 1.79 7.79
N VAL A 39 10.57 2.77 8.67
CA VAL A 39 10.88 4.16 8.30
C VAL A 39 12.24 4.26 7.60
N GLU A 40 13.27 3.59 8.13
CA GLU A 40 14.61 3.53 7.55
C GLU A 40 14.65 2.90 6.14
N SER A 41 13.59 2.19 5.73
CA SER A 41 13.49 1.61 4.38
C SER A 41 13.12 2.64 3.29
N ILE A 42 12.72 3.86 3.67
CA ILE A 42 12.49 4.99 2.76
C ILE A 42 13.80 5.34 2.05
N ALA A 43 13.80 5.38 0.72
CA ALA A 43 15.01 5.59 -0.07
C ALA A 43 15.69 6.95 0.23
N ALA A 44 14.92 8.00 0.50
CA ALA A 44 15.44 9.32 0.86
C ALA A 44 16.30 9.30 2.14
N LEU A 45 16.12 8.30 3.01
CA LEU A 45 16.94 8.14 4.22
C LEU A 45 18.20 7.30 4.00
N SER A 46 18.22 6.51 2.92
CA SER A 46 19.28 5.54 2.62
C SER A 46 20.45 6.11 1.81
N ASN A 47 20.28 7.26 1.13
CA ASN A 47 21.33 7.89 0.31
C ASN A 47 21.68 9.31 0.81
N PRO A 48 22.59 9.45 1.80
CA PRO A 48 22.96 10.75 2.36
C PRO A 48 23.72 11.67 1.39
N THR A 49 24.36 11.10 0.35
CA THR A 49 25.28 11.80 -0.55
C THR A 49 24.60 12.63 -1.65
N GLU A 50 23.32 12.38 -1.94
CA GLU A 50 22.55 13.18 -2.91
C GLU A 50 21.90 14.43 -2.30
N MET A 51 22.12 14.67 -1.01
CA MET A 51 21.56 15.77 -0.23
C MET A 51 22.56 16.91 0.04
N ALA A 52 23.75 16.87 -0.57
CA ALA A 52 24.61 18.03 -0.66
C ALA A 52 24.02 18.98 -1.73
N ASN A 53 23.44 20.10 -1.27
CA ASN A 53 22.93 21.27 -2.02
C ASN A 53 21.38 21.33 -2.13
N ASP A 54 20.76 22.21 -1.33
CA ASP A 54 19.47 22.89 -1.55
C ASP A 54 18.22 22.07 -1.98
N LYS A 55 18.22 20.74 -1.88
CA LYS A 55 17.01 19.94 -2.14
C LYS A 55 15.98 20.11 -1.01
N ALA A 56 14.74 20.42 -1.39
CA ALA A 56 13.59 20.41 -0.49
C ALA A 56 13.40 19.02 0.15
N ALA A 57 12.84 19.01 1.37
CA ALA A 57 12.49 17.77 2.07
C ALA A 57 11.57 16.88 1.22
N ALA A 58 11.80 15.58 1.23
CA ALA A 58 11.00 14.61 0.50
C ALA A 58 9.61 14.49 1.13
N ASN A 59 8.55 14.64 0.34
CA ASN A 59 7.20 14.48 0.87
C ASN A 59 6.93 13.02 1.24
N VAL A 60 6.29 12.82 2.38
CA VAL A 60 5.84 11.52 2.86
C VAL A 60 4.36 11.61 3.22
N LEU A 61 3.58 10.64 2.76
CA LEU A 61 2.18 10.48 3.15
C LEU A 61 2.02 9.18 3.94
N GLU A 62 1.73 9.29 5.23
CA GLU A 62 1.43 8.15 6.10
C GLU A 62 -0.08 7.83 6.07
N ILE A 63 -0.46 6.58 5.72
CA ILE A 63 -1.85 6.10 5.84
C ILE A 63 -2.04 5.40 7.17
N GLY A 64 -3.09 5.77 7.89
CA GLY A 64 -3.49 5.12 9.13
C GLY A 64 -2.41 5.22 10.21
N PRO A 65 -1.93 6.42 10.56
CA PRO A 65 -0.95 6.60 11.63
C PRO A 65 -1.41 5.99 12.96
N GLY A 66 -2.72 5.91 13.22
CA GLY A 66 -3.26 5.39 14.48
C GLY A 66 -2.74 6.18 15.68
N MET A 67 -1.94 5.52 16.52
CA MET A 67 -1.28 6.18 17.67
C MET A 67 0.11 6.76 17.33
N GLY A 68 0.48 6.81 16.05
CA GLY A 68 1.70 7.48 15.57
C GLY A 68 2.99 6.67 15.77
N VAL A 69 2.91 5.34 15.70
CA VAL A 69 4.08 4.46 15.90
C VAL A 69 5.16 4.67 14.84
N LEU A 70 4.80 4.91 13.57
CA LEU A 70 5.76 5.31 12.54
C LEU A 70 5.96 6.83 12.55
N THR A 71 4.87 7.59 12.70
CA THR A 71 4.86 9.08 12.76
C THR A 71 6.02 9.65 13.59
N LYS A 72 6.25 9.15 14.81
CA LYS A 72 7.30 9.66 15.70
C LYS A 72 8.74 9.50 15.18
N TYR A 73 8.97 8.56 14.27
CA TYR A 73 10.27 8.35 13.64
C TYR A 73 10.43 9.16 12.35
N ILE A 74 9.36 9.79 11.87
CA ILE A 74 9.33 10.54 10.61
C ILE A 74 9.27 12.05 10.89
N ILE A 75 8.43 12.47 11.83
CA ILE A 75 8.00 13.87 11.99
C ILE A 75 9.14 14.87 12.27
N ASP A 76 10.18 14.43 12.97
CA ASP A 76 11.32 15.28 13.34
C ASP A 76 12.51 15.16 12.35
N ASP A 77 12.41 14.29 11.35
CA ASP A 77 13.44 14.14 10.33
C ASP A 77 13.33 15.26 9.31
N LYS A 78 14.24 16.24 9.36
CA LYS A 78 14.27 17.42 8.47
C LYS A 78 14.38 17.08 6.98
N ARG A 79 14.71 15.83 6.64
CA ARG A 79 14.77 15.34 5.26
C ARG A 79 13.37 14.99 4.73
N LEU A 80 12.38 14.86 5.61
CA LEU A 80 11.04 14.40 5.29
C LEU A 80 10.01 15.48 5.62
N ASN A 81 9.05 15.66 4.73
CA ASN A 81 7.88 16.51 4.92
C ASN A 81 6.64 15.63 5.07
N LEU A 82 6.22 15.40 6.31
CA LEU A 82 5.18 14.42 6.64
C LEU A 82 3.77 15.02 6.60
N LYS A 83 2.89 14.34 5.87
CA LYS A 83 1.43 14.43 6.00
C LYS A 83 0.88 13.06 6.37
N SER A 84 -0.25 13.02 7.07
CA SER A 84 -0.94 11.77 7.36
C SER A 84 -2.40 11.80 6.91
N VAL A 85 -2.96 10.61 6.63
CA VAL A 85 -4.39 10.42 6.37
C VAL A 85 -4.94 9.43 7.39
N GLU A 86 -5.90 9.87 8.18
CA GLU A 86 -6.51 9.05 9.23
C GLU A 86 -8.03 9.14 9.17
N ILE A 87 -8.69 7.99 9.20
CA ILE A 87 -10.15 7.85 9.15
C ILE A 87 -10.77 7.77 10.54
N ASP A 88 -10.00 7.33 11.53
CA ASP A 88 -10.44 7.19 12.92
C ASP A 88 -10.32 8.52 13.68
N THR A 89 -11.45 9.16 13.95
CA THR A 89 -11.51 10.47 14.62
C THR A 89 -10.91 10.45 16.03
N GLU A 90 -10.94 9.32 16.74
CA GLU A 90 -10.26 9.17 18.03
C GLU A 90 -8.73 9.20 17.87
N SER A 91 -8.21 8.54 16.83
CA SER A 91 -6.80 8.61 16.46
C SER A 91 -6.40 10.02 16.01
N VAL A 92 -7.24 10.71 15.24
CA VAL A 92 -6.99 12.11 14.85
C VAL A 92 -6.84 13.00 16.08
N ALA A 93 -7.80 12.94 17.03
CA ALA A 93 -7.73 13.72 18.26
C ALA A 93 -6.49 13.39 19.09
N TYR A 94 -6.13 12.10 19.18
CA TYR A 94 -4.89 11.65 19.84
C TYR A 94 -3.66 12.28 19.17
N LEU A 95 -3.54 12.17 17.84
CA LEU A 95 -2.40 12.65 17.08
C LEU A 95 -2.26 14.17 17.15
N GLN A 96 -3.35 14.93 17.08
CA GLN A 96 -3.32 16.38 17.23
C GLN A 96 -2.81 16.81 18.60
N SER A 97 -3.13 16.06 19.66
CA SER A 97 -2.65 16.33 21.02
C SER A 97 -1.17 15.95 21.21
N HIS A 98 -0.69 14.88 20.58
CA HIS A 98 0.67 14.35 20.80
C HIS A 98 1.70 14.90 19.80
N TYR A 99 1.25 15.25 18.59
CA TYR A 99 2.06 15.78 17.50
C TYR A 99 1.40 17.05 16.92
N PRO A 100 1.42 18.19 17.65
CA PRO A 100 0.70 19.40 17.23
C PRO A 100 1.15 20.00 15.89
N THR A 101 2.36 19.63 15.43
CA THR A 101 2.93 20.06 14.14
C THR A 101 2.57 19.12 12.99
N LEU A 102 1.97 17.96 13.26
CA LEU A 102 1.60 16.98 12.24
C LEU A 102 0.47 17.51 11.36
N GLN A 103 0.69 17.49 10.04
CA GLN A 103 -0.37 17.78 9.07
C GLN A 103 -1.24 16.54 8.88
N ILE A 104 -2.47 16.58 9.40
CA ILE A 104 -3.41 15.45 9.36
C ILE A 104 -4.55 15.79 8.40
N ILE A 105 -4.80 14.89 7.46
CA ILE A 105 -5.98 14.88 6.60
C ILE A 105 -6.95 13.86 7.22
N GLU A 106 -7.98 14.36 7.91
CA GLU A 106 -9.04 13.52 8.44
C GLU A 106 -9.95 13.04 7.29
N GLY A 107 -9.95 11.73 7.02
CA GLY A 107 -10.76 11.15 5.97
C GLY A 107 -10.34 9.76 5.49
N ASP A 108 -11.14 9.22 4.57
CA ASP A 108 -10.87 7.95 3.91
C ASP A 108 -9.87 8.15 2.76
N PHE A 109 -8.66 7.60 2.91
CA PHE A 109 -7.61 7.62 1.89
C PHE A 109 -8.09 7.17 0.51
N LEU A 110 -8.96 6.16 0.43
CA LEU A 110 -9.44 5.65 -0.85
C LEU A 110 -10.28 6.70 -1.61
N ARG A 111 -10.93 7.61 -0.89
CA ARG A 111 -11.78 8.67 -1.44
C ARG A 111 -11.05 9.98 -1.74
N LEU A 112 -9.83 10.16 -1.24
CA LEU A 112 -9.05 11.38 -1.49
C LEU A 112 -8.66 11.50 -2.97
N ASP A 113 -8.77 12.70 -3.53
CA ASP A 113 -8.11 13.03 -4.79
C ASP A 113 -6.67 13.46 -4.51
N LEU A 114 -5.72 12.53 -4.73
CA LEU A 114 -4.30 12.75 -4.45
C LEU A 114 -3.69 13.82 -5.38
N THR A 115 -4.29 14.05 -6.55
CA THR A 115 -3.81 15.02 -7.54
C THR A 115 -4.07 16.46 -7.12
N GLN A 116 -4.99 16.70 -6.18
CA GLN A 116 -5.20 18.02 -5.56
C GLN A 116 -4.13 18.37 -4.52
N ILE A 117 -3.38 17.37 -4.05
CA ILE A 117 -2.42 17.51 -2.94
C ILE A 117 -0.98 17.44 -3.45
N PHE A 118 -0.74 16.59 -4.46
CA PHE A 118 0.58 16.30 -5.00
C PHE A 118 0.55 16.37 -6.52
N THR A 119 1.69 16.73 -7.09
CA THR A 119 1.91 16.80 -8.55
C THR A 119 3.12 15.95 -8.92
N PRO A 120 3.36 15.64 -10.21
CA PRO A 120 4.56 14.89 -10.59
C PRO A 120 5.87 15.55 -10.15
N SER A 121 5.91 16.90 -10.12
CA SER A 121 7.07 17.67 -9.63
C SER A 121 7.12 17.80 -8.10
N ASN A 122 6.04 17.45 -7.41
CA ASN A 122 5.89 17.48 -5.95
C ASN A 122 5.30 16.16 -5.47
N SER A 123 5.90 15.05 -5.91
CA SER A 123 5.45 13.70 -5.60
C SER A 123 5.71 13.32 -4.14
N PHE A 124 5.22 12.15 -3.70
CA PHE A 124 5.37 11.70 -2.31
C PHE A 124 5.68 10.20 -2.18
N THR A 125 6.46 9.84 -1.16
CA THR A 125 6.59 8.44 -0.71
C THR A 125 5.36 8.08 0.13
N LEU A 126 4.69 6.98 -0.22
CA LEU A 126 3.60 6.44 0.57
C LEU A 126 4.14 5.48 1.63
N ILE A 127 3.77 5.68 2.90
CA ILE A 127 4.16 4.80 4.00
C ILE A 127 2.96 4.39 4.86
N GLY A 128 3.03 3.23 5.50
CA GLY A 128 2.07 2.89 6.54
C GLY A 128 2.10 1.45 7.02
N ASN A 129 1.51 1.24 8.18
CA ASN A 129 1.00 -0.05 8.60
C ASN A 129 -0.43 -0.20 8.05
N PHE A 130 -0.54 -0.62 6.79
CA PHE A 130 -1.80 -0.49 6.07
C PHE A 130 -2.90 -1.39 6.67
N PRO A 131 -4.14 -0.87 6.83
CA PRO A 131 -5.24 -1.69 7.30
C PRO A 131 -5.53 -2.84 6.33
N TYR A 132 -5.62 -4.06 6.84
CA TYR A 132 -5.61 -5.27 6.01
C TYR A 132 -6.80 -5.37 5.07
N ASN A 133 -7.95 -4.84 5.48
CA ASN A 133 -9.20 -4.83 4.70
C ASN A 133 -9.15 -3.95 3.43
N ILE A 134 -8.29 -2.93 3.40
CA ILE A 134 -8.18 -1.98 2.28
C ILE A 134 -6.81 -2.02 1.58
N SER A 135 -5.88 -2.84 2.05
CA SER A 135 -4.48 -2.86 1.59
C SER A 135 -4.30 -3.07 0.08
N SER A 136 -5.13 -3.93 -0.54
CA SER A 136 -5.10 -4.11 -2.00
C SER A 136 -5.68 -2.91 -2.75
N GLN A 137 -6.71 -2.25 -2.20
CA GLN A 137 -7.34 -1.07 -2.76
C GLN A 137 -6.40 0.14 -2.71
N ILE A 138 -5.59 0.26 -1.65
CA ILE A 138 -4.49 1.23 -1.57
C ILE A 138 -3.55 1.04 -2.76
N LEU A 139 -3.14 -0.20 -3.07
CA LEU A 139 -2.21 -0.46 -4.18
C LEU A 139 -2.83 -0.25 -5.57
N PHE A 140 -4.12 -0.53 -5.75
CA PHE A 140 -4.82 -0.12 -6.97
C PHE A 140 -4.82 1.41 -7.13
N LYS A 141 -5.06 2.15 -6.04
CA LYS A 141 -5.00 3.61 -6.04
C LYS A 141 -3.58 4.11 -6.34
N VAL A 142 -2.54 3.46 -5.81
CA VAL A 142 -1.14 3.73 -6.14
C VAL A 142 -0.87 3.51 -7.63
N TYR A 143 -1.35 2.41 -8.21
CA TYR A 143 -1.20 2.15 -9.65
C TYR A 143 -1.87 3.24 -10.50
N ASP A 144 -3.07 3.66 -10.11
CA ASP A 144 -3.83 4.72 -10.79
C ASP A 144 -3.20 6.13 -10.60
N ASN A 145 -2.39 6.32 -9.55
CA ASN A 145 -1.70 7.59 -9.23
C ASN A 145 -0.16 7.45 -9.32
N ARG A 146 0.33 6.52 -10.13
CA ARG A 146 1.77 6.14 -10.17
C ARG A 146 2.72 7.27 -10.54
N ASP A 147 2.24 8.33 -11.17
CA ASP A 147 3.06 9.47 -11.58
C ASP A 147 3.37 10.43 -10.43
N ILE A 148 2.64 10.31 -9.31
CA ILE A 148 2.85 11.10 -8.08
C ILE A 148 3.31 10.26 -6.89
N VAL A 149 3.46 8.94 -7.07
CA VAL A 149 3.91 7.98 -6.04
C VAL A 149 5.19 7.27 -6.48
N PRO A 150 6.38 7.89 -6.34
CA PRO A 150 7.66 7.28 -6.71
C PRO A 150 8.02 6.05 -5.89
N GLU A 151 7.51 5.96 -4.66
CA GLU A 151 7.88 4.92 -3.71
C GLU A 151 6.69 4.57 -2.80
N VAL A 152 6.57 3.28 -2.47
CA VAL A 152 5.72 2.78 -1.40
C VAL A 152 6.56 1.94 -0.45
N VAL A 153 6.47 2.21 0.85
CA VAL A 153 7.00 1.34 1.91
C VAL A 153 5.84 0.96 2.82
N GLY A 154 5.39 -0.28 2.75
CA GLY A 154 4.14 -0.66 3.38
C GLY A 154 4.22 -2.00 4.09
N MET A 155 3.56 -2.09 5.24
CA MET A 155 3.29 -3.36 5.88
C MET A 155 1.92 -3.92 5.47
N PHE A 156 1.90 -5.18 5.10
CA PHE A 156 0.72 -5.93 4.65
C PHE A 156 0.61 -7.24 5.41
N GLN A 157 -0.54 -7.92 5.31
CA GLN A 157 -0.58 -9.35 5.64
C GLN A 157 0.44 -10.10 4.80
N LYS A 158 1.13 -11.07 5.39
CA LYS A 158 2.23 -11.79 4.73
C LYS A 158 1.83 -12.39 3.38
N GLU A 159 0.68 -13.08 3.31
CA GLU A 159 0.21 -13.68 2.05
C GLU A 159 -0.07 -12.62 0.97
N VAL A 160 -0.55 -11.44 1.38
CA VAL A 160 -0.83 -10.32 0.47
C VAL A 160 0.49 -9.75 -0.06
N ALA A 161 1.47 -9.51 0.81
CA ALA A 161 2.82 -9.09 0.42
C ALA A 161 3.46 -10.08 -0.55
N GLU A 162 3.47 -11.37 -0.22
CA GLU A 162 4.03 -12.44 -1.06
C GLU A 162 3.34 -12.49 -2.43
N ARG A 163 2.02 -12.28 -2.48
CA ARG A 163 1.27 -12.15 -3.74
C ARG A 163 1.74 -10.96 -4.56
N ILE A 164 1.88 -9.78 -3.96
CA ILE A 164 2.25 -8.54 -4.67
C ILE A 164 3.64 -8.68 -5.29
N VAL A 165 4.63 -9.14 -4.52
CA VAL A 165 6.03 -9.27 -4.98
C VAL A 165 6.28 -10.54 -5.79
N SER A 166 5.26 -11.36 -5.99
CA SER A 166 5.41 -12.66 -6.63
C SER A 166 5.87 -12.49 -8.10
N PRO A 167 6.83 -13.30 -8.59
CA PRO A 167 7.11 -13.38 -10.02
C PRO A 167 6.03 -14.19 -10.77
N PRO A 168 5.98 -14.14 -12.11
CA PRO A 168 5.13 -15.03 -12.90
C PRO A 168 5.44 -16.52 -12.64
N GLY A 169 4.44 -17.38 -12.89
CA GLY A 169 4.59 -18.84 -12.88
C GLY A 169 4.17 -19.53 -11.58
N ASN A 170 3.57 -18.82 -10.62
CA ASN A 170 3.13 -19.41 -9.35
C ASN A 170 1.72 -18.96 -8.93
N LYS A 171 1.15 -19.70 -7.97
CA LYS A 171 -0.24 -19.51 -7.49
C LYS A 171 -0.46 -18.20 -6.72
N SER A 172 0.61 -17.62 -6.18
CA SER A 172 0.53 -16.34 -5.47
C SER A 172 0.47 -15.17 -6.44
N TYR A 173 0.97 -15.32 -7.68
CA TYR A 173 0.93 -14.29 -8.72
C TYR A 173 -0.52 -13.91 -9.07
N GLY A 174 -0.77 -12.60 -9.18
CA GLY A 174 -2.10 -12.05 -9.33
C GLY A 174 -2.13 -10.73 -10.10
N ILE A 175 -3.31 -10.11 -10.15
CA ILE A 175 -3.57 -8.87 -10.89
C ILE A 175 -2.58 -7.77 -10.47
N LEU A 176 -2.46 -7.49 -9.17
CA LEU A 176 -1.56 -6.44 -8.68
C LEU A 176 -0.09 -6.73 -8.99
N SER A 177 0.33 -8.00 -8.98
CA SER A 177 1.69 -8.39 -9.37
C SER A 177 1.99 -7.95 -10.81
N VAL A 178 1.06 -8.18 -11.74
CA VAL A 178 1.21 -7.77 -13.15
C VAL A 178 1.17 -6.25 -13.30
N LEU A 179 0.15 -5.61 -12.72
CA LEU A 179 -0.06 -4.17 -12.90
C LEU A 179 1.09 -3.36 -12.29
N LEU A 180 1.55 -3.73 -11.09
CA LEU A 180 2.61 -3.00 -10.42
C LEU A 180 3.99 -3.30 -11.01
N SER A 181 4.29 -4.56 -11.39
CA SER A 181 5.59 -4.90 -12.01
C SER A 181 5.86 -4.17 -13.34
N ALA A 182 4.81 -3.76 -14.05
CA ALA A 182 4.96 -2.92 -15.23
C ALA A 182 5.64 -1.57 -14.93
N TYR A 183 5.50 -1.07 -13.70
CA TYR A 183 5.79 0.31 -13.31
C TYR A 183 6.70 0.44 -12.09
N TYR A 184 6.88 -0.62 -11.32
CA TYR A 184 7.63 -0.61 -10.08
C TYR A 184 8.54 -1.83 -10.00
N ASP A 185 9.75 -1.61 -9.51
CA ASP A 185 10.58 -2.66 -8.93
C ASP A 185 10.06 -2.93 -7.52
N MET A 186 9.79 -4.21 -7.22
CA MET A 186 9.11 -4.63 -5.99
C MET A 186 10.00 -5.56 -5.17
N GLU A 187 10.15 -5.27 -3.89
CA GLU A 187 11.05 -5.96 -2.98
C GLU A 187 10.32 -6.42 -1.71
N TYR A 188 10.52 -7.68 -1.32
CA TYR A 188 10.11 -8.16 -0.01
C TYR A 188 11.23 -7.86 1.00
N LEU A 189 10.98 -6.96 1.95
CA LEU A 189 12.01 -6.50 2.87
C LEU A 189 12.17 -7.47 4.06
N PHE A 190 11.09 -7.73 4.80
CA PHE A 190 11.12 -8.64 5.95
C PHE A 190 9.73 -9.05 6.43
N THR A 191 9.70 -10.14 7.21
CA THR A 191 8.49 -10.65 7.89
C THR A 191 8.42 -10.09 9.31
N VAL A 192 7.21 -9.76 9.77
CA VAL A 192 6.92 -9.25 11.11
C VAL A 192 5.99 -10.24 11.83
N PRO A 193 6.34 -10.70 13.05
CA PRO A 193 5.51 -11.65 13.81
C PRO A 193 4.24 -10.98 14.35
N GLU A 194 3.21 -11.77 14.63
CA GLU A 194 1.91 -11.30 15.14
C GLU A 194 2.01 -10.74 16.56
N SER A 195 3.00 -11.20 17.33
CA SER A 195 3.19 -10.84 18.74
C SER A 195 3.59 -9.39 18.98
N VAL A 196 4.02 -8.66 17.95
CA VAL A 196 4.40 -7.24 18.05
C VAL A 196 3.23 -6.28 17.80
N PHE A 197 1.99 -6.79 17.82
CA PHE A 197 0.79 -5.99 17.62
C PHE A 197 -0.17 -6.09 18.79
N ASN A 198 -0.96 -5.04 19.01
CA ASN A 198 -2.05 -5.01 19.96
C ASN A 198 -3.34 -4.46 19.34
N PRO A 199 -4.43 -5.25 19.26
CA PRO A 199 -4.46 -6.70 19.47
C PRO A 199 -3.66 -7.44 18.38
N PRO A 200 -3.13 -8.65 18.66
CA PRO A 200 -2.37 -9.41 17.67
C PRO A 200 -3.28 -9.84 16.50
N PRO A 201 -2.81 -9.73 15.24
CA PRO A 201 -3.50 -10.29 14.10
C PRO A 201 -3.44 -11.82 14.11
N LYS A 202 -4.29 -12.46 13.30
CA LYS A 202 -4.32 -13.94 13.18
C LYS A 202 -3.23 -14.51 12.28
N VAL A 203 -2.53 -13.65 11.54
CA VAL A 203 -1.54 -14.01 10.53
C VAL A 203 -0.38 -13.05 10.61
N LYS A 204 0.82 -13.53 10.25
CA LYS A 204 2.03 -12.71 10.11
C LYS A 204 1.82 -11.55 9.14
N SER A 205 2.64 -10.54 9.33
CA SER A 205 2.74 -9.40 8.44
C SER A 205 4.07 -9.41 7.71
N ALA A 206 4.18 -8.62 6.66
CA ALA A 206 5.41 -8.43 5.91
C ALA A 206 5.50 -7.01 5.39
N VAL A 207 6.72 -6.49 5.37
CA VAL A 207 7.02 -5.17 4.83
C VAL A 207 7.58 -5.36 3.42
N ILE A 208 7.00 -4.65 2.46
CA ILE A 208 7.46 -4.62 1.08
C ILE A 208 7.77 -3.18 0.67
N ARG A 209 8.63 -3.05 -0.33
CA ARG A 209 8.95 -1.78 -0.98
C ARG A 209 8.64 -1.86 -2.46
N LEU A 210 8.05 -0.79 -3.00
CA LEU A 210 7.87 -0.58 -4.42
C LEU A 210 8.56 0.72 -4.80
N ARG A 211 9.38 0.71 -5.85
CA ARG A 211 10.05 1.92 -6.38
C ARG A 211 9.80 2.03 -7.88
N ARG A 212 9.49 3.23 -8.39
CA ARG A 212 9.26 3.40 -9.84
C ARG A 212 10.48 2.93 -10.62
N ASN A 213 10.26 2.09 -11.62
CA ASN A 213 11.31 1.52 -12.49
C ASN A 213 11.70 2.46 -13.65
N GLY A 214 11.25 3.72 -13.61
CA GLY A 214 11.46 4.72 -14.67
C GLY A 214 10.48 4.64 -15.85
N ARG A 215 9.64 3.59 -15.96
CA ARG A 215 8.64 3.50 -17.03
C ARG A 215 7.47 4.46 -16.79
N THR A 216 7.23 5.36 -17.75
CA THR A 216 6.12 6.31 -17.74
C THR A 216 4.86 5.77 -18.42
N THR A 217 5.02 5.07 -19.56
CA THR A 217 3.91 4.55 -20.38
C THR A 217 4.15 3.09 -20.79
N LEU A 218 3.07 2.33 -21.01
CA LEU A 218 3.16 1.04 -21.72
C LEU A 218 3.16 1.26 -23.24
N ASN A 219 3.74 0.31 -23.99
CA ASN A 219 3.62 0.27 -25.44
C ASN A 219 2.32 -0.43 -25.86
N CYS A 220 1.18 -0.11 -25.22
CA CYS A 220 -0.15 -0.60 -25.55
C CYS A 220 -1.23 0.35 -24.97
N ASP A 221 -2.50 0.13 -25.31
CA ASP A 221 -3.61 0.83 -24.66
C ASP A 221 -3.72 0.37 -23.19
N GLU A 222 -3.44 1.27 -22.25
CA GLU A 222 -3.34 0.94 -20.83
C GLU A 222 -4.69 0.55 -20.19
N GLU A 223 -5.79 1.12 -20.69
CA GLU A 223 -7.13 0.78 -20.23
C GLU A 223 -7.52 -0.63 -20.68
N LEU A 224 -7.20 -0.98 -21.92
CA LEU A 224 -7.36 -2.33 -22.44
C LEU A 224 -6.42 -3.30 -21.72
N PHE A 225 -5.16 -2.93 -21.49
CA PHE A 225 -4.21 -3.74 -20.72
C PHE A 225 -4.78 -4.11 -19.35
N LYS A 226 -5.27 -3.11 -18.59
CA LYS A 226 -5.89 -3.34 -17.27
C LYS A 226 -7.11 -4.27 -17.37
N LYS A 227 -7.93 -4.15 -18.43
CA LYS A 227 -9.09 -5.03 -18.68
C LYS A 227 -8.65 -6.46 -19.00
N VAL A 228 -7.65 -6.65 -19.87
CA VAL A 228 -7.11 -7.95 -20.27
C VAL A 228 -6.50 -8.68 -19.08
N VAL A 229 -5.69 -7.98 -18.27
CA VAL A 229 -5.12 -8.54 -17.04
C VAL A 229 -6.23 -9.01 -16.11
N LYS A 230 -7.22 -8.15 -15.82
CA LYS A 230 -8.36 -8.52 -14.95
C LYS A 230 -9.14 -9.73 -15.50
N ALA A 231 -9.45 -9.75 -16.79
CA ALA A 231 -10.16 -10.84 -17.44
C ALA A 231 -9.37 -12.16 -17.36
N GLY A 232 -8.06 -12.12 -17.59
CA GLY A 232 -7.17 -13.28 -17.47
C GLY A 232 -7.22 -13.91 -16.08
N PHE A 233 -7.20 -13.10 -15.02
CA PHE A 233 -7.22 -13.60 -13.63
C PHE A 233 -8.62 -13.91 -13.09
N ASN A 234 -9.71 -13.48 -13.73
CA ASN A 234 -11.07 -13.81 -13.31
C ASN A 234 -11.36 -15.32 -13.36
N LEU A 235 -10.74 -16.05 -14.31
CA LEU A 235 -10.86 -17.50 -14.45
C LEU A 235 -9.52 -18.20 -14.19
N ARG A 236 -8.96 -18.07 -12.98
CA ARG A 236 -7.57 -18.52 -12.63
C ARG A 236 -7.19 -19.95 -13.04
N ARG A 237 -8.15 -20.88 -13.12
CA ARG A 237 -7.90 -22.29 -13.49
C ARG A 237 -8.01 -22.57 -15.01
N LYS A 238 -8.36 -21.58 -15.81
CA LYS A 238 -8.56 -21.69 -17.26
C LYS A 238 -7.38 -21.05 -18.00
N THR A 239 -7.13 -21.52 -19.22
CA THR A 239 -6.17 -20.92 -20.14
C THR A 239 -6.62 -19.51 -20.54
N LEU A 240 -5.68 -18.68 -21.00
CA LEU A 240 -5.94 -17.30 -21.39
C LEU A 240 -7.02 -17.20 -22.47
N ARG A 241 -6.98 -18.11 -23.47
CA ARG A 241 -8.03 -18.22 -24.51
C ARG A 241 -9.43 -18.27 -23.92
N ASN A 242 -9.61 -19.10 -22.89
CA ASN A 242 -10.91 -19.28 -22.24
C ASN A 242 -11.26 -18.10 -21.32
N ALA A 243 -10.26 -17.52 -20.66
CA ALA A 243 -10.45 -16.36 -19.79
C ALA A 243 -10.88 -15.10 -20.57
N LEU A 244 -10.30 -14.89 -21.75
CA LEU A 244 -10.56 -13.70 -22.59
C LEU A 244 -11.76 -13.87 -23.54
N LYS A 245 -12.36 -15.06 -23.63
CA LYS A 245 -13.49 -15.35 -24.55
C LYS A 245 -14.67 -14.37 -24.36
N ALA A 246 -14.96 -13.97 -23.12
CA ALA A 246 -16.05 -13.06 -22.81
C ALA A 246 -15.81 -11.62 -23.31
N MET A 247 -14.58 -11.25 -23.67
CA MET A 247 -14.25 -9.94 -24.20
C MET A 247 -14.54 -9.80 -25.71
N ALA A 248 -14.95 -10.88 -26.39
CA ALA A 248 -15.24 -10.90 -27.82
C ALA A 248 -14.09 -10.36 -28.71
N VAL A 249 -12.85 -10.61 -28.29
CA VAL A 249 -11.65 -10.17 -29.01
C VAL A 249 -11.23 -11.17 -30.10
N ASN A 250 -10.58 -10.69 -31.15
CA ASN A 250 -10.00 -11.54 -32.19
C ASN A 250 -8.63 -12.07 -31.74
N PHE A 251 -8.45 -13.39 -31.77
CA PHE A 251 -7.21 -14.07 -31.40
C PHE A 251 -6.34 -14.47 -32.60
N GLU A 252 -6.75 -14.22 -33.84
CA GLU A 252 -6.02 -14.65 -35.06
C GLU A 252 -4.55 -14.21 -35.06
N LYS A 253 -4.26 -13.02 -34.51
CA LYS A 253 -2.91 -12.46 -34.44
C LYS A 253 -2.15 -12.87 -33.16
N VAL A 254 -2.80 -13.53 -32.20
CA VAL A 254 -2.20 -13.87 -30.90
C VAL A 254 -1.54 -15.25 -30.98
N PRO A 255 -0.22 -15.37 -30.73
CA PRO A 255 0.47 -16.65 -30.67
C PRO A 255 -0.21 -17.66 -29.74
N THR A 256 -0.36 -18.90 -30.20
CA THR A 256 -0.97 -19.99 -29.43
C THR A 256 -0.27 -20.23 -28.09
N GLU A 257 1.04 -19.99 -28.01
CA GLU A 257 1.82 -20.09 -26.77
C GLU A 257 1.32 -19.18 -25.64
N PHE A 258 0.74 -18.01 -25.95
CA PHE A 258 0.11 -17.14 -24.96
C PHE A 258 -1.28 -17.63 -24.61
N LEU A 259 -2.04 -18.05 -25.61
CA LEU A 259 -3.44 -18.48 -25.46
C LEU A 259 -3.60 -19.75 -24.62
N ASP A 260 -2.62 -20.64 -24.66
CA ASP A 260 -2.63 -21.92 -23.96
C ASP A 260 -2.06 -21.82 -22.53
N LYS A 261 -1.34 -20.74 -22.21
CA LYS A 261 -0.91 -20.41 -20.85
C LYS A 261 -2.08 -19.95 -19.99
N ARG A 262 -1.98 -20.12 -18.68
CA ARG A 262 -2.84 -19.43 -17.70
C ARG A 262 -2.31 -18.03 -17.42
N ALA A 263 -3.17 -17.12 -16.99
CA ALA A 263 -2.79 -15.76 -16.61
C ALA A 263 -1.65 -15.72 -15.59
N GLU A 264 -1.62 -16.68 -14.65
CA GLU A 264 -0.56 -16.74 -13.64
C GLU A 264 0.85 -17.04 -14.19
N GLN A 265 0.95 -17.49 -15.46
CA GLN A 265 2.21 -17.83 -16.13
C GLN A 265 2.74 -16.71 -17.04
N LEU A 266 2.03 -15.59 -17.14
CA LEU A 266 2.33 -14.50 -18.08
C LEU A 266 2.92 -13.30 -17.33
N SER A 267 4.03 -12.78 -17.85
CA SER A 267 4.64 -11.53 -17.40
C SER A 267 3.81 -10.31 -17.82
N TYR A 268 4.12 -9.13 -17.27
CA TYR A 268 3.46 -7.90 -17.73
C TYR A 268 3.77 -7.61 -19.20
N GLN A 269 4.98 -7.95 -19.69
CA GLN A 269 5.37 -7.81 -21.09
C GLN A 269 4.55 -8.72 -22.00
N ASP A 270 4.26 -9.95 -21.55
CA ASP A 270 3.38 -10.85 -22.30
C ASP A 270 1.98 -10.23 -22.41
N PHE A 271 1.44 -9.71 -21.31
CA PHE A 271 0.14 -9.02 -21.31
C PHE A 271 0.13 -7.77 -22.19
N GLU A 272 1.21 -6.99 -22.22
CA GLU A 272 1.41 -5.84 -23.09
C GLU A 272 1.37 -6.25 -24.58
N GLN A 273 2.11 -7.30 -24.94
CA GLN A 273 2.10 -7.86 -26.29
C GLN A 273 0.72 -8.41 -26.69
N ILE A 274 0.09 -9.19 -25.81
CA ILE A 274 -1.26 -9.72 -26.03
C ILE A 274 -2.23 -8.57 -26.26
N THR A 275 -2.14 -7.50 -25.47
CA THR A 275 -3.01 -6.32 -25.59
C THR A 275 -2.91 -5.70 -26.97
N ASN A 276 -1.70 -5.49 -27.50
CA ASN A 276 -1.50 -4.96 -28.85
C ASN A 276 -2.06 -5.88 -29.95
N LEU A 277 -1.94 -7.20 -29.77
CA LEU A 277 -2.37 -8.16 -30.79
C LEU A 277 -3.89 -8.34 -30.86
N ILE A 278 -4.59 -8.01 -29.78
CA ILE A 278 -6.06 -8.06 -29.71
C ILE A 278 -6.73 -6.68 -29.87
N GLN A 279 -5.94 -5.60 -30.01
CA GLN A 279 -6.47 -4.29 -30.32
C GLN A 279 -7.26 -4.35 -31.65
N PRO A 280 -8.42 -3.67 -31.73
CA PRO A 280 -9.21 -3.59 -32.96
C PRO A 280 -8.41 -3.07 -34.16
#